data_AF-A0A1Z5J563-F1
#
_entry.id   AF-A0A1Z5J563-F1
#
_cell.length_a   1.000
_cell.length_b   1.000
_cell.length_c   1.000
_cell.angle_alpha   90.00
_cell.angle_beta   90.00
_cell.angle_gamma   90.00
#
_symmetry.space_group_name_H-M   'P 1'
#
loop_
_entity.id
_entity.type
_entity.pdbx_description
1 polymer ?
#
loop_
_entity_poly.entity_id
_entity_poly.type
_entity_poly.pdbx_seq_one_letter_code
_entity_poly.pdbx_strand_id
1 'polypeptide(L)'
;MIMKLRLRQLTLISLAGVALLSLAGCGHSTDAAKASKVAFATTAQNPKQQVWYRLNTATPKPNSQVSDILVQQKGKVTDYQVQGISLKKLNNQSVAQTITLAKNNERTAFNKTLKSQQTNYQGELKLDKSNQKNSDQYTYKKGIAQANSEAKQDQQRYNQFKQSTKQLHFTATKAYPVAAKVGKNKSGKQVTSETITLTAQKWQFGTANSGTIKQVSQRNQIDLNIDNLMAKPVTVNNTKYIGYYGSPDALVTKTTNAKAESNFDTPSIHGVH
;
A
#
# COMPACT_ATOMS: atom_id res chain seq x y z
N MET A 1 27.55 40.08 66.70
CA MET A 1 26.81 38.82 66.49
C MET A 1 26.46 38.69 65.01
N ILE A 2 27.33 37.95 64.31
CA ILE A 2 27.21 37.17 63.07
C ILE A 2 25.73 36.88 62.70
N MET A 3 25.18 37.04 61.49
CA MET A 3 25.65 36.66 60.15
C MET A 3 24.86 37.41 59.05
N LYS A 4 25.53 37.81 57.97
CA LYS A 4 24.95 38.02 56.64
C LYS A 4 24.50 36.66 56.09
N LEU A 5 23.43 36.61 55.28
CA LEU A 5 23.43 35.76 54.07
C LEU A 5 22.33 36.19 53.08
N ARG A 6 22.75 36.83 51.99
CA ARG A 6 22.03 36.83 50.71
C ARG A 6 22.22 35.45 50.08
N LEU A 7 21.15 34.78 49.66
CA LEU A 7 21.20 33.61 48.77
C LEU A 7 20.03 33.74 47.78
N ARG A 8 20.29 34.24 46.57
CA ARG A 8 20.53 33.49 45.33
C ARG A 8 19.28 32.78 44.79
N GLN A 9 18.90 33.23 43.60
CA GLN A 9 17.98 32.64 42.64
C GLN A 9 18.16 31.12 42.53
N LEU A 10 17.04 30.40 42.56
CA LEU A 10 16.93 29.03 42.06
C LEU A 10 15.65 28.95 41.23
N THR A 11 15.78 29.31 39.96
CA THR A 11 14.92 28.83 38.87
C THR A 11 14.95 27.30 38.90
N LEU A 12 13.84 26.69 39.31
CA LEU A 12 13.57 25.28 39.12
C LEU A 12 13.41 25.00 37.62
N ILE A 13 14.52 24.66 36.97
CA ILE A 13 14.49 23.95 35.69
C ILE A 13 14.10 22.51 36.02
N SER A 14 12.81 22.22 35.85
CA SER A 14 12.29 20.85 35.86
C SER A 14 12.82 20.11 34.64
N LEU A 15 14.06 19.64 34.72
CA LEU A 15 14.65 18.72 33.75
C LEU A 15 13.94 17.36 33.93
N ALA A 16 12.80 17.20 33.26
CA ALA A 16 12.13 15.91 33.14
C ALA A 16 13.04 14.98 32.32
N GLY A 17 13.89 14.26 33.05
CA GLY A 17 14.76 13.22 32.50
C GLY A 17 13.90 12.17 31.82
N VAL A 18 13.93 12.17 30.48
CA VAL A 18 13.40 11.06 29.68
C VAL A 18 14.29 9.87 29.98
N ALA A 19 13.80 8.99 30.84
CA ALA A 19 14.42 7.70 31.09
C ALA A 19 14.45 6.93 29.76
N LEU A 20 15.66 6.83 29.20
CA LEU A 20 16.04 5.87 28.17
C LEU A 20 15.96 4.47 28.79
N LEU A 21 14.75 3.91 28.84
CA LEU A 21 14.59 2.46 28.97
C LEU A 21 14.74 1.87 27.57
N SER A 22 15.99 1.54 27.24
CA SER A 22 16.32 0.55 26.23
C SER A 22 15.70 -0.80 26.63
N LEU A 23 14.45 -1.04 26.22
CA LEU A 23 13.93 -2.40 26.18
C LEU A 23 14.63 -3.12 25.03
N ALA A 24 15.70 -3.83 25.35
CA ALA A 24 16.06 -5.05 24.64
C ALA A 24 14.88 -6.03 24.81
N GLY A 25 13.90 -5.92 23.92
CA GLY A 25 12.74 -6.79 23.87
C GLY A 25 12.78 -7.59 22.58
N CYS A 26 13.02 -8.90 22.68
CA CYS A 26 12.74 -9.85 21.62
C CYS A 26 11.33 -9.61 21.07
N GLY A 27 11.23 -9.21 19.79
CA GLY A 27 10.03 -9.28 18.93
C GLY A 27 8.67 -9.20 19.63
N HIS A 28 8.41 -8.18 20.45
CA HIS A 28 7.14 -8.08 21.17
C HIS A 28 5.98 -7.93 20.16
N SER A 29 5.07 -8.90 20.16
CA SER A 29 3.88 -8.87 19.30
C SER A 29 3.01 -7.66 19.65
N THR A 30 2.86 -6.72 18.72
CA THR A 30 2.09 -5.49 18.94
C THR A 30 0.75 -5.56 18.23
N ASP A 31 -0.35 -5.44 18.98
CA ASP A 31 -1.70 -5.31 18.43
C ASP A 31 -2.00 -3.83 18.17
N ALA A 32 -2.04 -3.46 16.89
CA ALA A 32 -2.24 -2.07 16.47
C ALA A 32 -3.54 -1.48 17.03
N ALA A 33 -4.57 -2.33 17.23
CA ALA A 33 -5.85 -1.89 17.73
C ALA A 33 -5.76 -1.35 19.17
N LYS A 34 -4.81 -1.83 19.96
CA LYS A 34 -4.72 -1.57 21.41
C LYS A 34 -3.44 -0.86 21.85
N ALA A 35 -2.42 -0.80 20.99
CA ALA A 35 -1.12 -0.26 21.34
C ALA A 35 -1.17 1.25 21.67
N SER A 36 -0.25 1.70 22.53
CA SER A 36 0.00 3.12 22.78
C SER A 36 0.89 3.75 21.71
N LYS A 37 1.82 2.97 21.15
CA LYS A 37 2.66 3.36 20.02
C LYS A 37 2.45 2.40 18.86
N VAL A 38 2.21 2.94 17.67
CA VAL A 38 1.91 2.16 16.47
C VAL A 38 2.97 2.43 15.41
N ALA A 39 3.66 1.38 14.98
CA ALA A 39 4.66 1.40 13.91
C ALA A 39 4.47 0.19 12.98
N PHE A 40 4.72 0.35 11.68
CA PHE A 40 4.31 -0.61 10.66
C PHE A 40 5.01 -1.98 10.78
N ALA A 41 6.33 -2.01 10.84
CA ALA A 41 7.09 -3.25 10.92
C ALA A 41 6.94 -3.92 12.30
N THR A 42 6.76 -3.13 13.35
CA THR A 42 6.47 -3.59 14.73
C THR A 42 5.14 -4.33 14.78
N THR A 43 4.07 -3.76 14.20
CA THR A 43 2.77 -4.45 14.14
C THR A 43 2.83 -5.71 13.29
N ALA A 44 3.69 -5.74 12.27
CA ALA A 44 3.84 -6.93 11.42
C ALA A 44 4.38 -8.15 12.16
N GLN A 45 5.11 -7.97 13.26
CA GLN A 45 5.63 -9.08 14.07
C GLN A 45 4.53 -9.85 14.80
N ASN A 46 3.29 -9.33 14.86
CA ASN A 46 2.20 -9.97 15.56
C ASN A 46 1.84 -11.34 14.95
N PRO A 47 1.64 -12.40 15.77
CA PRO A 47 1.17 -13.69 15.27
C PRO A 47 -0.29 -13.65 14.79
N LYS A 48 -1.09 -12.71 15.28
CA LYS A 48 -2.45 -12.43 14.80
C LYS A 48 -2.42 -11.45 13.64
N GLN A 49 -3.28 -11.68 12.65
CA GLN A 49 -3.41 -10.80 11.49
C GLN A 49 -3.72 -9.37 11.91
N GLN A 50 -2.91 -8.42 11.41
CA GLN A 50 -3.13 -6.99 11.50
C GLN A 50 -3.46 -6.46 10.10
N VAL A 51 -4.22 -5.37 10.01
CA VAL A 51 -4.59 -4.77 8.72
C VAL A 51 -4.22 -3.30 8.69
N TRP A 52 -3.53 -2.92 7.63
CA TRP A 52 -3.24 -1.54 7.28
C TRP A 52 -3.88 -1.21 5.94
N TYR A 53 -4.15 0.07 5.72
CA TYR A 53 -4.81 0.62 4.55
C TYR A 53 -3.91 1.69 3.95
N ARG A 54 -3.54 1.52 2.69
CA ARG A 54 -2.98 2.62 1.89
C ARG A 54 -4.13 3.41 1.30
N LEU A 55 -4.19 4.70 1.59
CA LEU A 55 -5.24 5.60 1.13
C LEU A 55 -4.76 6.41 -0.07
N ASN A 56 -5.68 6.80 -0.94
CA ASN A 56 -5.39 7.74 -2.04
C ASN A 56 -5.40 9.22 -1.61
N THR A 57 -5.27 9.47 -0.30
CA THR A 57 -5.35 10.80 0.29
C THR A 57 -4.35 10.91 1.43
N ALA A 58 -3.77 12.10 1.61
CA ALA A 58 -2.79 12.41 2.64
C ALA A 58 -3.31 12.23 4.08
N THR A 59 -4.62 12.36 4.28
CA THR A 59 -5.29 12.28 5.59
C THR A 59 -6.58 11.45 5.47
N PRO A 60 -6.91 10.59 6.45
CA PRO A 60 -8.15 9.83 6.46
C PRO A 60 -9.40 10.72 6.43
N LYS A 61 -10.30 10.45 5.47
CA LYS A 61 -11.62 11.08 5.34
C LYS A 61 -12.67 10.00 5.05
N PRO A 62 -13.98 10.25 5.29
CA PRO A 62 -15.03 9.26 5.04
C PRO A 62 -15.04 8.64 3.64
N ASN A 63 -14.71 9.43 2.62
CA ASN A 63 -14.68 9.02 1.21
C ASN A 63 -13.27 8.70 0.69
N SER A 64 -12.24 8.72 1.55
CA SER A 64 -10.90 8.26 1.18
C SER A 64 -11.00 6.85 0.60
N GLN A 65 -10.49 6.69 -0.62
CA GLN A 65 -10.40 5.39 -1.25
C GLN A 65 -9.18 4.68 -0.70
N VAL A 66 -9.32 3.37 -0.54
CA VAL A 66 -8.24 2.47 -0.21
C VAL A 66 -7.69 1.96 -1.54
N SER A 67 -6.41 2.21 -1.81
CA SER A 67 -5.71 1.65 -2.95
C SER A 67 -5.25 0.22 -2.64
N ASP A 68 -4.80 -0.02 -1.40
CA ASP A 68 -4.31 -1.33 -0.99
C ASP A 68 -4.69 -1.66 0.44
N ILE A 69 -4.99 -2.94 0.65
CA ILE A 69 -5.19 -3.55 1.97
C ILE A 69 -3.98 -4.42 2.27
N LEU A 70 -3.18 -3.98 3.24
CA LEU A 70 -1.95 -4.64 3.66
C LEU A 70 -2.26 -5.52 4.88
N VAL A 71 -2.16 -6.83 4.71
CA VAL A 71 -2.42 -7.81 5.78
C VAL A 71 -1.08 -8.27 6.33
N GLN A 72 -0.80 -7.92 7.58
CA GLN A 72 0.45 -8.26 8.22
C GLN A 72 0.29 -9.43 9.21
N GLN A 73 1.27 -10.33 9.24
CA GLN A 73 1.32 -11.43 10.19
C GLN A 73 2.73 -12.04 10.22
N LYS A 74 3.28 -12.31 11.42
CA LYS A 74 4.56 -13.01 11.62
C LYS A 74 5.72 -12.44 10.77
N GLY A 75 5.89 -11.11 10.80
CA GLY A 75 6.93 -10.38 10.09
C GLY A 75 6.74 -10.28 8.57
N LYS A 76 5.59 -10.70 8.04
CA LYS A 76 5.27 -10.66 6.61
C LYS A 76 4.06 -9.79 6.34
N VAL A 77 3.95 -9.29 5.11
CA VAL A 77 2.82 -8.52 4.60
C VAL A 77 2.34 -9.12 3.28
N THR A 78 1.02 -9.30 3.16
CA THR A 78 0.33 -9.56 1.90
C THR A 78 -0.33 -8.26 1.45
N ASP A 79 -0.03 -7.82 0.23
CA ASP A 79 -0.50 -6.54 -0.33
C ASP A 79 -1.58 -6.78 -1.40
N TYR A 80 -2.84 -6.68 -0.97
CA TYR A 80 -3.99 -6.79 -1.87
C TYR A 80 -4.29 -5.45 -2.52
N GLN A 81 -4.17 -5.39 -3.85
CA GLN A 81 -4.63 -4.23 -4.60
C GLN A 81 -6.15 -4.25 -4.68
N VAL A 82 -6.79 -3.15 -4.26
CA VAL A 82 -8.24 -3.07 -4.23
C VAL A 82 -8.77 -1.88 -5.03
N GLN A 83 -9.98 -2.02 -5.56
CA GLN A 83 -10.66 -1.00 -6.37
C GLN A 83 -12.06 -0.73 -5.81
N GLY A 84 -12.43 0.55 -5.73
CA GLY A 84 -13.77 0.99 -5.30
C GLY A 84 -14.08 0.64 -3.83
N ILE A 85 -13.05 0.56 -2.98
CA ILE A 85 -13.21 0.38 -1.54
C ILE A 85 -12.90 1.72 -0.86
N SER A 86 -13.80 2.19 0.00
CA SER A 86 -13.60 3.38 0.83
C SER A 86 -13.51 3.02 2.30
N LEU A 87 -12.97 3.94 3.13
CA LEU A 87 -12.98 3.78 4.59
C LEU A 87 -14.41 3.63 5.14
N LYS A 88 -15.41 4.29 4.53
CA LYS A 88 -16.82 4.10 4.90
C LYS A 88 -17.26 2.64 4.72
N LYS A 89 -16.88 1.96 3.64
CA LYS A 89 -17.23 0.55 3.38
C LYS A 89 -16.54 -0.41 4.35
N LEU A 90 -15.35 -0.04 4.82
CA LEU A 90 -14.57 -0.82 5.79
C LEU A 90 -14.99 -0.56 7.24
N ASN A 91 -15.87 0.43 7.46
CA ASN A 91 -16.39 0.73 8.78
C ASN A 91 -17.09 -0.51 9.37
N ASN A 92 -16.89 -0.76 10.66
CA ASN A 92 -17.44 -1.92 11.38
C ASN A 92 -17.01 -3.31 10.88
N GLN A 93 -16.18 -3.42 9.83
CA GLN A 93 -15.63 -4.71 9.43
C GLN A 93 -14.55 -5.19 10.40
N SER A 94 -14.64 -6.47 10.77
CA SER A 94 -13.57 -7.18 11.47
C SER A 94 -12.37 -7.41 10.56
N VAL A 95 -11.21 -7.71 11.15
CA VAL A 95 -9.99 -8.07 10.40
C VAL A 95 -10.28 -9.19 9.39
N ALA A 96 -10.95 -10.27 9.81
CA ALA A 96 -11.27 -11.39 8.94
C ALA A 96 -12.19 -10.99 7.76
N GLN A 97 -13.21 -10.17 8.03
CA GLN A 97 -14.11 -9.67 6.99
C GLN A 97 -13.38 -8.78 5.98
N THR A 98 -12.50 -7.90 6.46
CA THR A 98 -11.67 -7.05 5.60
C THR A 98 -10.73 -7.88 4.72
N ILE A 99 -10.10 -8.93 5.25
CA ILE A 99 -9.22 -9.82 4.48
C ILE A 99 -10.01 -10.56 3.39
N THR A 100 -11.19 -11.11 3.73
CA THR A 100 -12.06 -11.77 2.75
C THR A 100 -12.51 -10.79 1.66
N LEU A 101 -12.88 -9.56 2.05
CA LEU A 101 -13.24 -8.50 1.11
C LEU A 101 -12.07 -8.19 0.17
N ALA A 102 -10.85 -8.04 0.69
CA ALA A 102 -9.66 -7.74 -0.11
C ALA A 102 -9.38 -8.83 -1.15
N LYS A 103 -9.37 -10.10 -0.74
CA LYS A 103 -9.18 -11.26 -1.63
C LYS A 103 -10.23 -11.33 -2.74
N ASN A 104 -11.49 -11.14 -2.38
CA ASN A 104 -12.59 -11.19 -3.34
C ASN A 104 -12.53 -10.00 -4.30
N ASN A 105 -12.24 -8.80 -3.79
CA ASN A 105 -12.11 -7.60 -4.61
C ASN A 105 -10.97 -7.74 -5.64
N GLU A 106 -9.79 -8.22 -5.23
CA GLU A 106 -8.65 -8.44 -6.12
C GLU A 106 -8.98 -9.47 -7.22
N ARG A 107 -9.61 -10.60 -6.85
CA ARG A 107 -10.08 -11.62 -7.81
C ARG A 107 -11.10 -11.05 -8.80
N THR A 108 -12.09 -10.30 -8.32
CA THR A 108 -13.10 -9.67 -9.16
C THR A 108 -12.48 -8.63 -10.10
N ALA A 109 -11.56 -7.80 -9.59
CA ALA A 109 -10.84 -6.81 -10.39
C ALA A 109 -9.99 -7.49 -11.48
N PHE A 110 -9.30 -8.59 -11.15
CA PHE A 110 -8.57 -9.40 -12.13
C PHE A 110 -9.49 -9.92 -13.24
N ASN A 111 -10.57 -10.61 -12.88
CA ASN A 111 -11.50 -11.18 -13.86
C ASN A 111 -12.15 -10.10 -14.74
N LYS A 112 -12.53 -8.97 -14.14
CA LYS A 112 -13.11 -7.83 -14.88
C LYS A 112 -12.09 -7.24 -15.86
N THR A 113 -10.85 -7.04 -15.43
CA THR A 113 -9.78 -6.50 -16.27
C THR A 113 -9.44 -7.46 -17.40
N LEU A 114 -9.31 -8.76 -17.11
CA LEU A 114 -9.08 -9.79 -18.11
C LEU A 114 -10.17 -9.79 -19.19
N LYS A 115 -11.45 -9.76 -18.78
CA LYS A 115 -12.59 -9.68 -19.71
C LYS A 115 -12.59 -8.39 -20.52
N SER A 116 -12.30 -7.25 -19.88
CA SER A 116 -12.23 -5.95 -20.57
C SER A 116 -11.14 -5.93 -21.64
N GLN A 117 -9.95 -6.46 -21.32
CA GLN A 117 -8.85 -6.56 -22.27
C GLN A 117 -9.21 -7.46 -23.45
N GLN A 118 -9.84 -8.60 -23.19
CA GLN A 118 -10.34 -9.47 -24.25
C GLN A 118 -11.31 -8.75 -25.18
N THR A 119 -12.28 -8.02 -24.63
CA THR A 119 -13.24 -7.24 -25.41
C THR A 119 -12.54 -6.18 -26.26
N ASN A 120 -11.53 -5.48 -25.71
CA ASN A 120 -10.79 -4.45 -26.43
C ASN A 120 -10.04 -5.03 -27.63
N TYR A 121 -9.23 -6.09 -27.44
CA TYR A 121 -8.52 -6.74 -28.55
C TYR A 121 -9.48 -7.30 -29.62
N GLN A 122 -10.64 -7.82 -29.22
CA GLN A 122 -11.66 -8.28 -30.17
C GLN A 122 -12.31 -7.12 -30.94
N GLY A 123 -12.54 -5.99 -30.26
CA GLY A 123 -13.10 -4.79 -30.84
C GLY A 123 -12.17 -4.16 -31.88
N GLU A 124 -10.89 -3.96 -31.52
CA GLU A 124 -9.84 -3.44 -32.40
C GLU A 124 -9.69 -4.33 -33.64
N LEU A 125 -9.55 -5.65 -33.45
CA LEU A 125 -9.47 -6.59 -34.57
C LEU A 125 -10.71 -6.57 -35.48
N LYS A 126 -11.91 -6.42 -34.92
CA LYS A 126 -13.16 -6.35 -35.70
C LYS A 126 -13.21 -5.07 -36.54
N LEU A 127 -12.83 -3.93 -35.93
CA LEU A 127 -12.77 -2.64 -36.61
C LEU A 127 -11.79 -2.70 -37.79
N ASP A 128 -10.57 -3.21 -37.56
CA ASP A 128 -9.55 -3.21 -38.60
C ASP A 128 -9.80 -4.24 -39.70
N LYS A 129 -10.43 -5.38 -39.37
CA LYS A 129 -10.96 -6.28 -40.41
C LYS A 129 -12.06 -5.63 -41.24
N SER A 130 -12.87 -4.76 -40.65
CA SER A 130 -13.88 -4.00 -41.39
C SER A 130 -13.22 -2.97 -42.31
N ASN A 131 -12.23 -2.23 -41.80
CA ASN A 131 -11.45 -1.26 -42.56
C ASN A 131 -10.70 -1.92 -43.72
N GLN A 132 -10.12 -3.11 -43.48
CA GLN A 132 -9.48 -3.93 -44.49
C GLN A 132 -10.45 -4.36 -45.59
N LYS A 133 -11.64 -4.87 -45.23
CA LYS A 133 -12.67 -5.28 -46.21
C LYS A 133 -13.15 -4.12 -47.08
N ASN A 134 -13.28 -2.94 -46.50
CA ASN A 134 -13.70 -1.74 -47.22
C ASN A 134 -12.50 -1.00 -47.84
N SER A 135 -11.30 -1.58 -47.81
CA SER A 135 -10.09 -0.83 -48.16
C SER A 135 -10.01 -0.45 -49.63
N ASP A 136 -10.68 -1.19 -50.50
CA ASP A 136 -10.82 -0.89 -51.93
C ASP A 136 -11.60 0.42 -52.20
N GLN A 137 -12.32 0.94 -51.20
CA GLN A 137 -12.96 2.26 -51.26
C GLN A 137 -11.97 3.41 -51.03
N TYR A 138 -10.78 3.14 -50.49
CA TYR A 138 -9.74 4.16 -50.36
C TYR A 138 -9.02 4.33 -51.69
N THR A 139 -9.15 5.52 -52.28
CA THR A 139 -8.58 5.89 -53.59
C THR A 139 -7.05 5.81 -53.68
N TYR A 140 -6.34 5.55 -52.58
CA TYR A 140 -4.89 5.57 -52.50
C TYR A 140 -4.32 4.24 -51.98
N LYS A 141 -3.38 3.64 -52.73
CA LYS A 141 -2.71 2.36 -52.38
C LYS A 141 -2.07 2.34 -50.98
N LYS A 142 -1.62 3.49 -50.49
CA LYS A 142 -1.06 3.64 -49.13
C LYS A 142 -2.11 3.32 -48.05
N GLY A 143 -3.40 3.54 -48.29
CA GLY A 143 -4.50 3.24 -47.36
C GLY A 143 -4.81 1.75 -47.28
N ILE A 144 -4.80 1.05 -48.42
CA ILE A 144 -4.97 -0.42 -48.46
C ILE A 144 -3.82 -1.12 -47.73
N ALA A 145 -2.57 -0.70 -48.01
CA ALA A 145 -1.39 -1.28 -47.36
C ALA A 145 -1.42 -1.05 -45.83
N GLN A 146 -1.84 0.14 -45.39
CA GLN A 146 -1.99 0.47 -43.98
C GLN A 146 -3.08 -0.39 -43.31
N ALA A 147 -4.29 -0.45 -43.87
CA ALA A 147 -5.38 -1.24 -43.32
C ALA A 147 -5.04 -2.74 -43.22
N ASN A 148 -4.33 -3.28 -44.21
CA ASN A 148 -3.81 -4.65 -44.17
C ASN A 148 -2.78 -4.87 -43.05
N SER A 149 -1.88 -3.91 -42.85
CA SER A 149 -0.85 -3.97 -41.81
C SER A 149 -1.48 -3.91 -40.41
N GLU A 150 -2.42 -2.99 -40.18
CA GLU A 150 -3.14 -2.82 -38.90
C GLU A 150 -3.91 -4.09 -38.55
N ALA A 151 -4.75 -4.59 -39.46
CA ALA A 151 -5.50 -5.83 -39.24
C ALA A 151 -4.61 -7.04 -38.94
N LYS A 152 -3.44 -7.15 -39.60
CA LYS A 152 -2.45 -8.21 -39.33
C LYS A 152 -1.84 -8.07 -37.94
N GLN A 153 -1.48 -6.85 -37.53
CA GLN A 153 -0.93 -6.58 -36.20
C GLN A 153 -1.95 -6.89 -35.10
N ASP A 154 -3.20 -6.46 -35.24
CA ASP A 154 -4.25 -6.79 -34.27
C ASP A 154 -4.57 -8.27 -34.21
N GLN A 155 -4.53 -8.96 -35.34
CA GLN A 155 -4.69 -10.41 -35.35
C GLN A 155 -3.57 -11.10 -34.55
N GLN A 156 -2.32 -10.63 -34.69
CA GLN A 156 -1.18 -11.12 -33.91
C GLN A 156 -1.35 -10.81 -32.41
N ARG A 157 -1.73 -9.58 -32.05
CA ARG A 157 -1.98 -9.17 -30.66
C ARG A 157 -3.08 -9.99 -30.01
N TYR A 158 -4.21 -10.16 -30.69
CA TYR A 158 -5.32 -10.99 -30.20
C TYR A 158 -4.91 -12.45 -30.01
N ASN A 159 -4.13 -13.03 -30.94
CA ASN A 159 -3.62 -14.40 -30.81
C ASN A 159 -2.65 -14.53 -29.63
N GLN A 160 -1.74 -13.57 -29.43
CA GLN A 160 -0.84 -13.54 -28.26
C GLN A 160 -1.63 -13.43 -26.95
N PHE A 161 -2.64 -12.57 -26.90
CA PHE A 161 -3.54 -12.45 -25.74
C PHE A 161 -4.24 -13.78 -25.46
N LYS A 162 -4.90 -14.37 -26.46
CA LYS A 162 -5.60 -15.66 -26.31
C LYS A 162 -4.67 -16.78 -25.85
N GLN A 163 -3.46 -16.83 -26.40
CA GLN A 163 -2.47 -17.83 -26.01
C GLN A 163 -1.98 -17.62 -24.57
N SER A 164 -1.64 -16.38 -24.19
CA SER A 164 -1.15 -16.08 -22.83
C SER A 164 -2.24 -16.22 -21.75
N THR A 165 -3.52 -16.14 -22.14
CA THR A 165 -4.65 -16.21 -21.20
C THR A 165 -5.35 -17.57 -21.17
N LYS A 166 -5.03 -18.50 -22.08
CA LYS A 166 -5.72 -19.79 -22.25
C LYS A 166 -5.84 -20.62 -20.96
N GLN A 167 -4.79 -20.60 -20.13
CA GLN A 167 -4.73 -21.30 -18.84
C GLN A 167 -4.48 -20.34 -17.68
N LEU A 168 -4.71 -19.04 -17.90
CA LEU A 168 -4.42 -18.03 -16.89
C LEU A 168 -5.55 -17.99 -15.86
N HIS A 169 -5.22 -18.39 -14.64
CA HIS A 169 -6.14 -18.33 -13.51
C HIS A 169 -5.67 -17.31 -12.48
N PHE A 170 -6.63 -16.71 -11.77
CA PHE A 170 -6.31 -15.85 -10.64
C PHE A 170 -5.49 -16.61 -9.60
N THR A 171 -4.32 -16.08 -9.30
CA THR A 171 -3.45 -16.53 -8.21
C THR A 171 -3.42 -15.43 -7.17
N ALA A 172 -3.77 -15.77 -5.93
CA ALA A 172 -3.78 -14.82 -4.84
C ALA A 172 -2.38 -14.28 -4.56
N THR A 173 -2.28 -13.01 -4.21
CA THR A 173 -0.99 -12.38 -3.87
C THR A 173 -0.36 -13.05 -2.64
N LYS A 174 0.97 -13.19 -2.66
CA LYS A 174 1.73 -13.88 -1.60
C LYS A 174 2.18 -12.90 -0.52
N ALA A 175 2.50 -13.44 0.66
CA ALA A 175 3.08 -12.67 1.75
C ALA A 175 4.61 -12.55 1.57
N TYR A 176 5.14 -11.35 1.72
CA TYR A 176 6.58 -11.05 1.66
C TYR A 176 7.08 -10.52 3.01
N PRO A 177 8.37 -10.73 3.37
CA PRO A 177 8.95 -10.12 4.56
C PRO A 177 8.77 -8.59 4.55
N VAL A 178 8.40 -8.04 5.70
CA VAL A 178 8.43 -6.58 5.89
C VAL A 178 9.88 -6.16 6.09
N ALA A 179 10.29 -5.13 5.36
CA ALA A 179 11.59 -4.50 5.53
C ALA A 179 11.43 -3.00 5.71
N ALA A 180 12.17 -2.40 6.65
CA ALA A 180 12.23 -0.96 6.82
C ALA A 180 13.67 -0.51 7.08
N LYS A 181 13.95 0.75 6.78
CA LYS A 181 15.21 1.41 7.12
C LYS A 181 14.93 2.66 7.93
N VAL A 182 15.60 2.84 9.06
CA VAL A 182 15.37 3.99 9.94
C VAL A 182 16.52 4.98 9.87
N GLY A 183 16.19 6.27 9.75
CA GLY A 183 17.15 7.36 9.86
C GLY A 183 17.17 7.91 11.28
N LYS A 184 18.36 8.24 11.77
CA LYS A 184 18.54 8.85 13.10
C LYS A 184 18.99 10.29 12.97
N ASN A 185 18.71 11.09 14.01
CA ASN A 185 19.23 12.44 14.13
C ASN A 185 20.77 12.47 14.19
N LYS A 186 21.38 13.67 14.12
CA LYS A 186 22.84 13.85 14.14
C LYS A 186 23.54 13.20 15.34
N SER A 187 22.87 13.10 16.49
CA SER A 187 23.43 12.45 17.69
C SER A 187 23.33 10.91 17.66
N GLY A 188 22.66 10.33 16.65
CA GLY A 188 22.43 8.89 16.54
C GLY A 188 21.50 8.30 17.60
N LYS A 189 20.80 9.15 18.37
CA LYS A 189 20.01 8.72 19.55
C LYS A 189 18.52 8.57 19.26
N GLN A 190 17.98 9.38 18.36
CA GLN A 190 16.55 9.43 18.07
C GLN A 190 16.29 9.05 16.62
N VAL A 191 15.33 8.17 16.39
CA VAL A 191 14.82 7.87 15.04
C VAL A 191 13.98 9.06 14.56
N THR A 192 14.28 9.57 13.37
CA THR A 192 13.65 10.77 12.78
C THR A 192 13.06 10.52 11.40
N SER A 193 13.32 9.38 10.80
CA SER A 193 12.75 8.99 9.51
C SER A 193 12.67 7.48 9.37
N GLU A 194 11.83 7.02 8.46
CA GLU A 194 11.68 5.60 8.14
C GLU A 194 11.36 5.42 6.65
N THR A 195 12.03 4.47 5.99
CA THR A 195 11.69 4.02 4.64
C THR A 195 11.14 2.60 4.74
N ILE A 196 9.83 2.45 4.56
CA ILE A 196 9.18 1.13 4.52
C ILE A 196 9.31 0.57 3.10
N THR A 197 9.84 -0.64 2.96
CA THR A 197 9.88 -1.38 1.69
C THR A 197 8.77 -2.42 1.67
N LEU A 198 7.88 -2.32 0.68
CA LEU A 198 6.84 -3.30 0.40
C LEU A 198 7.17 -4.05 -0.89
N THR A 199 7.18 -5.39 -0.81
CA THR A 199 7.26 -6.26 -1.98
C THR A 199 5.91 -6.92 -2.19
N ALA A 200 5.39 -6.86 -3.41
CA ALA A 200 4.10 -7.45 -3.77
C ALA A 200 4.17 -8.15 -5.13
N GLN A 201 3.31 -9.13 -5.34
CA GLN A 201 3.00 -9.62 -6.68
C GLN A 201 1.80 -8.84 -7.21
N LYS A 202 1.99 -8.14 -8.31
CA LYS A 202 0.90 -7.41 -8.97
C LYS A 202 0.69 -7.95 -10.37
N TRP A 203 -0.56 -7.96 -10.80
CA TRP A 203 -0.93 -8.36 -12.16
C TRP A 203 -0.56 -7.25 -13.14
N GLN A 204 0.32 -7.55 -14.08
CA GLN A 204 0.61 -6.70 -15.22
C GLN A 204 -0.22 -7.20 -16.39
N PHE A 205 -1.17 -6.37 -16.81
CA PHE A 205 -1.96 -6.60 -18.02
C PHE A 205 -1.20 -6.01 -19.21
N GLY A 206 -1.24 -6.72 -20.34
CA GLY A 206 -0.60 -6.29 -21.58
C GLY A 206 -0.98 -4.87 -22.00
N THR A 207 -0.10 -4.21 -22.75
CA THR A 207 -0.36 -2.87 -23.33
C THR A 207 -0.83 -3.01 -24.77
N ALA A 208 -1.21 -1.91 -25.43
CA ALA A 208 -1.47 -1.88 -26.87
C ALA A 208 -0.32 -2.49 -27.72
N ASN A 209 0.91 -2.53 -27.19
CA ASN A 209 2.08 -3.08 -27.86
C ASN A 209 2.44 -4.52 -27.42
N SER A 210 1.74 -5.10 -26.44
CA SER A 210 2.02 -6.45 -25.93
C SER A 210 0.74 -7.08 -25.39
N GLY A 211 0.28 -8.18 -26.00
CA GLY A 211 -0.90 -8.92 -25.54
C GLY A 211 -0.69 -9.77 -24.28
N THR A 212 0.48 -9.76 -23.66
CA THR A 212 0.85 -10.69 -22.59
C THR A 212 0.36 -10.23 -21.21
N ILE A 213 -0.25 -11.15 -20.46
CA ILE A 213 -0.61 -10.92 -19.05
C ILE A 213 0.26 -11.80 -18.16
N LYS A 214 0.84 -11.22 -17.11
CA LYS A 214 1.69 -11.94 -16.14
C LYS A 214 1.64 -11.30 -14.76
N GLN A 215 2.00 -12.07 -13.72
CA GLN A 215 2.33 -11.49 -12.42
C GLN A 215 3.79 -11.06 -12.40
N VAL A 216 4.04 -9.87 -11.89
CA VAL A 216 5.40 -9.35 -11.68
C VAL A 216 5.58 -8.99 -10.22
N SER A 217 6.81 -9.19 -9.73
CA SER A 217 7.19 -8.66 -8.42
C SER A 217 7.43 -7.16 -8.57
N GLN A 218 6.78 -6.38 -7.71
CA GLN A 218 6.97 -4.95 -7.61
C GLN A 218 7.46 -4.61 -6.21
N ARG A 219 8.42 -3.70 -6.15
CA ARG A 219 8.96 -3.15 -4.91
C ARG A 219 8.58 -1.67 -4.84
N ASN A 220 7.87 -1.31 -3.78
CA ASN A 220 7.48 0.06 -3.49
C ASN A 220 8.16 0.51 -2.19
N GLN A 221 8.51 1.79 -2.13
CA GLN A 221 9.06 2.42 -0.94
C GLN A 221 8.12 3.51 -0.45
N ILE A 222 7.99 3.63 0.86
CA ILE A 222 7.26 4.70 1.53
C ILE A 222 8.26 5.40 2.44
N ASP A 223 8.67 6.59 2.05
CA ASP A 223 9.59 7.43 2.80
C ASP A 223 8.81 8.32 3.76
N LEU A 224 9.19 8.29 5.03
CA LEU A 224 8.51 8.95 6.12
C LEU A 224 9.51 9.78 6.94
N ASN A 225 9.08 10.96 7.36
CA ASN A 225 9.75 11.82 8.33
C ASN A 225 8.77 12.19 9.46
N ILE A 226 9.24 12.95 10.45
CA ILE A 226 8.44 13.25 11.65
C ILE A 226 7.07 13.89 11.30
N ASP A 227 7.00 14.68 10.24
CA ASP A 227 5.76 15.34 9.80
C ASP A 227 4.72 14.34 9.25
N ASN A 228 5.17 13.14 8.87
CA ASN A 228 4.28 12.05 8.49
C ASN A 228 3.62 11.36 9.68
N LEU A 229 4.07 11.54 10.93
CA LEU A 229 3.50 10.80 12.07
C LEU A 229 2.16 11.40 12.51
N MET A 230 1.12 10.56 12.60
CA MET A 230 -0.12 10.99 13.25
C MET A 230 0.09 11.05 14.77
N ALA A 231 0.10 12.27 15.32
CA ALA A 231 0.27 12.52 16.76
C ALA A 231 -0.93 12.05 17.61
N LYS A 232 -2.10 11.86 16.99
CA LYS A 232 -3.29 11.29 17.64
C LYS A 232 -4.19 10.60 16.61
N PRO A 233 -5.10 9.72 17.04
CA PRO A 233 -5.99 9.04 16.10
C PRO A 233 -6.97 10.01 15.43
N VAL A 234 -7.24 9.80 14.15
CA VAL A 234 -8.25 10.52 13.37
C VAL A 234 -9.53 9.70 13.33
N THR A 235 -10.65 10.28 13.77
CA THR A 235 -11.96 9.62 13.73
C THR A 235 -12.63 9.82 12.38
N VAL A 236 -13.00 8.71 11.73
CA VAL A 236 -13.75 8.68 10.48
C VAL A 236 -14.88 7.66 10.61
N ASN A 237 -16.13 8.10 10.46
CA ASN A 237 -17.33 7.25 10.59
C ASN A 237 -17.36 6.41 11.89
N ASN A 238 -17.02 7.03 13.04
CA ASN A 238 -16.92 6.39 14.36
C ASN A 238 -15.78 5.36 14.53
N THR A 239 -14.95 5.15 13.52
CA THR A 239 -13.70 4.37 13.63
C THR A 239 -12.51 5.31 13.76
N LYS A 240 -11.61 5.03 14.70
CA LYS A 240 -10.34 5.78 14.84
C LYS A 240 -9.25 5.12 14.02
N TYR A 241 -8.49 5.94 13.31
CA TYR A 241 -7.35 5.53 12.49
C TYR A 241 -6.07 6.20 13.00
N ILE A 242 -4.96 5.46 12.99
CA ILE A 242 -3.63 5.92 13.40
C ILE A 242 -2.59 5.37 12.40
N GLY A 243 -1.40 5.98 12.32
CA GLY A 243 -0.36 5.62 11.37
C GLY A 243 0.33 6.84 10.76
N TYR A 244 0.48 6.87 9.45
CA TYR A 244 1.26 7.87 8.76
C TYR A 244 0.40 8.72 7.82
N TYR A 245 0.50 10.05 7.95
CA TYR A 245 0.09 10.98 6.91
C TYR A 245 0.96 10.79 5.67
N GLY A 246 0.36 11.01 4.49
CA GLY A 246 1.02 10.79 3.21
C GLY A 246 1.29 12.06 2.42
N SER A 247 2.19 11.94 1.45
CA SER A 247 2.32 12.87 0.31
C SER A 247 2.62 12.04 -0.94
N PRO A 248 1.61 11.53 -1.68
CA PRO A 248 0.17 11.82 -1.57
C PRO A 248 -0.64 10.86 -0.67
N ASP A 249 -0.12 9.67 -0.36
CA ASP A 249 -0.93 8.54 0.13
C ASP A 249 -0.67 8.21 1.60
N ALA A 250 -1.68 8.31 2.46
CA ALA A 250 -1.57 7.92 3.86
C ALA A 250 -1.50 6.40 4.04
N LEU A 251 -0.86 5.95 5.12
CA LEU A 251 -0.80 4.55 5.52
C LEU A 251 -1.32 4.40 6.94
N VAL A 252 -2.49 3.80 7.12
CA VAL A 252 -3.19 3.80 8.42
C VAL A 252 -3.71 2.44 8.84
N THR A 253 -3.94 2.27 10.14
CA THR A 253 -4.61 1.11 10.72
C THR A 253 -5.67 1.55 11.71
N LYS A 254 -6.62 0.65 12.05
CA LYS A 254 -7.66 0.94 13.04
C LYS A 254 -7.08 0.88 14.44
N THR A 255 -7.54 1.76 15.33
CA THR A 255 -7.25 1.70 16.76
C THR A 255 -8.49 1.93 17.60
N THR A 256 -8.56 1.28 18.76
CA THR A 256 -9.55 1.59 19.80
C THR A 256 -8.95 2.48 20.89
N ASN A 257 -7.61 2.54 20.98
CA ASN A 257 -6.92 3.40 21.93
C ASN A 257 -6.97 4.87 21.48
N ALA A 258 -7.71 5.69 22.23
CA ALA A 258 -7.87 7.11 21.95
C ALA A 258 -6.57 7.92 22.09
N LYS A 259 -5.58 7.37 22.80
CA LYS A 259 -4.28 7.98 23.09
C LYS A 259 -3.15 7.31 22.32
N ALA A 260 -3.47 6.52 21.28
CA ALA A 260 -2.43 5.94 20.44
C ALA A 260 -1.69 7.03 19.66
N GLU A 261 -0.37 6.90 19.64
CA GLU A 261 0.53 7.74 18.85
C GLU A 261 1.19 6.89 17.78
N SER A 262 1.43 7.51 16.62
CA SER A 262 2.21 6.86 15.58
C SER A 262 3.69 7.02 15.86
N ASN A 263 4.48 6.03 15.51
CA ASN A 263 5.91 6.04 15.75
C ASN A 263 6.65 5.40 14.57
N PHE A 264 7.95 5.67 14.50
CA PHE A 264 8.83 4.89 13.65
C PHE A 264 9.20 3.57 14.32
N ASP A 265 9.51 2.60 13.47
CA ASP A 265 10.11 1.36 13.91
C ASP A 265 11.51 1.56 14.52
N THR A 266 12.00 0.55 15.24
CA THR A 266 13.33 0.56 15.86
C THR A 266 14.20 -0.57 15.29
N PRO A 267 15.54 -0.42 15.25
CA PRO A 267 16.44 -1.47 14.73
C PRO A 267 16.37 -2.82 15.47
N SER A 268 15.72 -2.87 16.63
CA SER A 268 15.47 -4.12 17.37
C SER A 268 14.37 -4.98 16.74
N ILE A 269 13.59 -4.44 15.80
CA ILE A 269 12.51 -5.14 15.09
C ILE A 269 13.11 -5.92 13.92
N HIS A 270 12.73 -7.18 13.79
CA HIS A 270 13.21 -8.02 12.68
C HIS A 270 12.79 -7.43 11.32
N GLY A 271 13.76 -7.28 10.42
CA GLY A 271 13.57 -6.64 9.10
C GLY A 271 13.79 -5.12 9.11
N VAL A 272 14.14 -4.51 10.25
CA VAL A 272 14.41 -3.08 10.37
C VAL A 272 15.92 -2.83 10.52
N HIS A 273 16.46 -1.91 9.72
CA HIS A 273 17.90 -1.59 9.66
C HIS A 273 18.19 -0.12 9.91
#